data_AF-A0A973TUU2-F1
#
_entry.id   AF-A0A973TUU2-F1
#
_cell.length_a   1.000
_cell.length_b   1.000
_cell.length_c   1.000
_cell.angle_alpha   90.00
_cell.angle_beta   90.00
_cell.angle_gamma   90.00
#
_symmetry.space_group_name_H-M   'P 1'
#
loop_
_entity.id
_entity.type
_entity.pdbx_description
1 polymer ?
#
loop_
_entity_poly.entity_id
_entity_poly.type
_entity_poly.pdbx_seq_one_letter_code
_entity_poly.pdbx_strand_id
1 'polypeptide(L)'
;MAYAFSLDDVAYLRSDAGRAALSALADLPLTPASRLADVNRARQVSPTRFAAVLETVLLRRKSAKVGFTDGLFTSDALQQATAHPVAVHRARRFTGPAHDVTCSIGADLAALPEGSVGSDLDPVRLAMARHNLGDAVPLVRADALRPVSRGTAVLADPARRDSS
;
A
#
# COMPACT_ATOMS: atom_id res chain seq x y z
N MET A 1 3.29 17.53 6.46
CA MET A 1 2.11 16.65 6.54
C MET A 1 2.18 15.72 5.34
N ALA A 2 1.99 14.41 5.53
CA ALA A 2 2.00 13.45 4.43
C ALA A 2 0.83 13.73 3.48
N TYR A 3 0.97 13.38 2.20
CA TYR A 3 -0.12 13.50 1.24
C TYR A 3 -1.24 12.50 1.59
N ALA A 4 -2.48 12.98 1.68
CA ALA A 4 -3.64 12.15 1.96
C ALA A 4 -4.24 11.64 0.64
N PHE A 5 -4.02 10.36 0.35
CA PHE A 5 -4.59 9.71 -0.83
C PHE A 5 -6.10 9.51 -0.70
N SER A 6 -6.82 9.73 -1.79
CA SER A 6 -8.22 9.33 -1.96
C SER A 6 -8.34 8.04 -2.78
N LEU A 7 -9.55 7.46 -2.80
CA LEU A 7 -9.85 6.34 -3.69
C LEU A 7 -9.70 6.71 -5.17
N ASP A 8 -10.02 7.95 -5.54
CA ASP A 8 -9.86 8.43 -6.91
C ASP A 8 -8.39 8.54 -7.31
N ASP A 9 -7.51 8.88 -6.36
CA ASP A 9 -6.06 8.88 -6.61
C ASP A 9 -5.57 7.46 -6.87
N VAL A 10 -6.00 6.49 -6.05
CA VAL A 10 -5.64 5.07 -6.26
C VAL A 10 -6.19 4.57 -7.59
N ALA A 11 -7.44 4.89 -7.92
CA ALA A 11 -8.04 4.51 -9.21
C ALA A 11 -7.27 5.13 -10.39
N TYR A 12 -6.89 6.39 -10.29
CA TYR A 12 -6.05 7.05 -11.30
C TYR A 12 -4.69 6.38 -11.43
N LEU A 13 -3.98 6.12 -10.32
CA LEU A 13 -2.65 5.49 -10.31
C LEU A 13 -2.68 4.06 -10.89
N ARG A 14 -3.83 3.37 -10.78
CA ARG A 14 -4.10 2.06 -11.41
C ARG A 14 -4.53 2.14 -12.87
N SER A 15 -4.81 3.31 -13.42
CA SER A 15 -5.16 3.49 -14.83
C SER A 15 -3.93 3.50 -15.75
N ASP A 16 -4.12 3.34 -17.06
CA ASP A 16 -3.04 3.50 -18.03
C ASP A 16 -2.41 4.89 -17.97
N ALA A 17 -3.23 5.93 -17.80
CA ALA A 17 -2.75 7.31 -17.67
C ALA A 17 -1.90 7.51 -16.40
N GLY A 18 -2.29 6.90 -15.28
CA GLY A 18 -1.52 6.96 -14.03
C GLY A 18 -0.21 6.19 -14.14
N ARG A 19 -0.22 4.99 -14.72
CA ARG A 19 1.01 4.21 -14.98
C ARG A 19 1.97 4.94 -15.90
N ALA A 20 1.46 5.55 -16.98
CA ALA A 20 2.26 6.37 -17.89
C ALA A 20 2.86 7.58 -17.17
N ALA A 21 2.09 8.25 -16.31
CA ALA A 21 2.58 9.37 -15.52
C ALA A 21 3.68 8.96 -14.51
N LEU A 22 3.50 7.82 -13.83
CA LEU A 22 4.51 7.27 -12.92
C LEU A 22 5.81 6.93 -13.66
N SER A 23 5.71 6.28 -14.82
CA SER A 23 6.87 5.95 -15.66
C SER A 23 7.59 7.21 -16.14
N ALA A 24 6.85 8.22 -16.64
CA ALA A 24 7.41 9.47 -17.13
C ALA A 24 8.14 10.31 -16.07
N LEU A 25 7.88 10.05 -14.78
CA LEU A 25 8.45 10.79 -13.64
C LEU A 25 9.36 9.92 -12.75
N ALA A 26 9.62 8.66 -13.11
CA ALA A 26 10.36 7.71 -12.29
C ALA A 26 11.79 8.17 -11.96
N ASP A 27 12.42 8.86 -12.92
CA ASP A 27 13.82 9.30 -12.85
C ASP A 27 14.00 10.74 -12.36
N LEU A 28 12.93 11.41 -11.89
CA LEU A 28 13.06 12.77 -11.34
C LEU A 28 14.08 12.79 -10.19
N PRO A 29 14.96 13.79 -10.06
CA PRO A 29 15.93 13.79 -8.97
C PRO A 29 15.29 13.80 -7.57
N LEU A 30 14.16 14.51 -7.39
CA LEU A 30 13.41 14.62 -6.13
C LEU A 30 14.28 15.08 -4.94
N THR A 31 15.19 16.02 -5.22
CA THR A 31 16.09 16.63 -4.24
C THR A 31 15.54 18.00 -3.79
N PRO A 32 16.02 18.55 -2.67
CA PRO A 32 15.66 19.92 -2.28
C PRO A 32 15.96 20.95 -3.39
N ALA A 33 17.05 20.78 -4.14
CA ALA A 33 17.46 21.68 -5.21
C ALA A 33 16.58 21.56 -6.47
N SER A 34 16.10 20.36 -6.80
CA SER A 34 15.27 20.11 -7.99
C SER A 34 13.76 20.29 -7.75
N ARG A 35 13.34 20.45 -6.49
CA ARG A 35 11.93 20.37 -6.08
C ARG A 35 10.96 21.19 -6.94
N LEU A 36 11.29 22.45 -7.25
CA LEU A 36 10.43 23.30 -8.07
C LEU A 36 10.30 22.78 -9.51
N ALA A 37 11.42 22.35 -10.10
CA ALA A 37 11.44 21.77 -11.45
C ALA A 37 10.67 20.44 -11.50
N ASP A 38 10.84 19.58 -10.50
CA ASP A 38 10.14 18.31 -10.36
C ASP A 38 8.61 18.51 -10.29
N VAL A 39 8.16 19.48 -9.48
CA VAL A 39 6.74 19.83 -9.37
C VAL A 39 6.19 20.38 -10.69
N ASN A 40 6.92 21.27 -11.36
CA ASN A 40 6.50 21.82 -12.64
C ASN A 40 6.37 20.73 -13.71
N ARG A 41 7.35 19.82 -13.77
CA ARG A 41 7.32 18.67 -14.68
C ARG A 41 6.13 17.75 -14.37
N ALA A 42 5.87 17.46 -13.10
CA ALA A 42 4.74 16.63 -12.71
C ALA A 42 3.39 17.28 -13.06
N ARG A 43 3.26 18.61 -12.91
CA ARG A 43 2.05 19.35 -13.33
C ARG A 43 1.82 19.30 -14.84
N GLN A 44 2.88 19.24 -15.65
CA GLN A 44 2.74 19.06 -17.09
C GLN A 44 2.28 17.64 -17.45
N VAL A 45 2.80 16.62 -16.76
CA VAL A 45 2.45 15.21 -17.03
C VAL A 45 1.06 14.84 -16.51
N SER A 46 0.69 15.33 -15.33
CA SER A 46 -0.56 14.98 -14.65
C SER A 46 -1.18 16.21 -13.97
N PRO A 47 -1.79 17.14 -14.72
CA PRO A 47 -2.24 18.44 -14.19
C PRO A 47 -3.13 18.36 -12.95
N THR A 48 -4.00 17.35 -12.88
CA THR A 48 -4.98 17.18 -11.81
C THR A 48 -4.53 16.23 -10.70
N ARG A 49 -3.53 15.36 -10.96
CA ARG A 49 -3.09 14.31 -10.02
C ARG A 49 -1.58 14.34 -9.73
N PHE A 50 -0.86 15.38 -10.14
CA PHE A 50 0.60 15.50 -9.99
C PHE A 50 1.09 15.22 -8.57
N ALA A 51 0.35 15.65 -7.54
CA ALA A 51 0.73 15.45 -6.15
C ALA A 51 0.70 13.97 -5.75
N ALA A 52 -0.37 13.24 -6.10
CA ALA A 52 -0.47 11.80 -5.88
C ALA A 52 0.63 11.02 -6.62
N VAL A 53 0.93 11.42 -7.86
CA VAL A 53 1.99 10.78 -8.67
C VAL A 53 3.36 11.02 -8.04
N LEU A 54 3.71 12.26 -7.69
CA LEU A 54 4.98 12.58 -7.05
C LEU A 54 5.16 11.87 -5.70
N GLU A 55 4.12 11.85 -4.87
CA GLU A 55 4.16 11.12 -3.61
C GLU A 55 4.39 9.63 -3.85
N THR A 56 3.72 9.04 -4.84
CA THR A 56 3.90 7.62 -5.18
C THR A 56 5.35 7.33 -5.63
N VAL A 57 5.95 8.18 -6.46
CA VAL A 57 7.36 8.03 -6.87
C VAL A 57 8.29 8.11 -5.65
N LEU A 58 8.06 9.06 -4.73
CA LEU A 58 8.83 9.18 -3.49
C LEU A 58 8.69 7.95 -2.59
N LEU A 59 7.48 7.41 -2.46
CA LEU A 59 7.20 6.25 -1.62
C LEU A 59 7.81 4.97 -2.20
N ARG A 60 7.76 4.77 -3.52
CA ARG A 60 8.43 3.64 -4.20
C ARG A 60 9.95 3.63 -3.98
N ARG A 61 10.60 4.80 -3.90
CA ARG A 61 12.04 4.87 -3.54
C ARG A 61 12.34 4.43 -2.12
N LYS A 62 11.36 4.54 -1.23
CA LYS A 62 11.46 4.17 0.18
C LYS A 62 10.94 2.75 0.46
N SER A 63 10.45 2.04 -0.56
CA SER A 63 9.74 0.77 -0.39
C SER A 63 10.64 -0.45 -0.46
N ALA A 64 11.97 -0.30 -0.46
CA ALA A 64 12.92 -1.42 -0.54
C ALA A 64 12.69 -2.51 0.54
N LYS A 65 12.10 -2.16 1.70
CA LYS A 65 11.80 -3.12 2.77
C LYS A 65 10.57 -3.99 2.49
N VAL A 66 9.67 -3.58 1.60
CA VAL A 66 8.46 -4.34 1.23
C VAL A 66 8.65 -4.99 -0.14
N GLY A 67 8.08 -6.18 -0.33
CA GLY A 67 8.32 -7.01 -1.52
C GLY A 67 7.58 -6.60 -2.80
N PHE A 68 7.16 -5.33 -2.93
CA PHE A 68 6.35 -4.87 -4.06
C PHE A 68 7.15 -3.93 -4.98
N THR A 69 7.45 -4.37 -6.20
CA THR A 69 8.24 -3.61 -7.19
C THR A 69 7.54 -2.33 -7.65
N ASP A 70 6.24 -2.40 -7.95
CA ASP A 70 5.41 -1.27 -8.42
C ASP A 70 4.28 -0.95 -7.44
N GLY A 71 4.57 -1.07 -6.14
CA GLY A 71 3.55 -0.90 -5.12
C GLY A 71 2.98 0.50 -5.01
N LEU A 72 1.76 0.58 -4.47
CA LEU A 72 1.08 1.79 -4.03
C LEU A 72 1.00 1.78 -2.51
N PHE A 73 1.32 2.92 -1.89
CA PHE A 73 1.38 3.06 -0.43
C PHE A 73 0.91 4.44 0.00
N THR A 74 0.45 4.56 1.24
CA THR A 74 0.48 5.83 1.97
C THR A 74 1.81 5.91 2.74
N SER A 75 2.25 7.12 3.13
CA SER A 75 3.49 7.27 3.93
C SER A 75 3.41 6.46 5.23
N ASP A 76 2.30 6.55 5.95
CA ASP A 76 2.15 5.89 7.25
C ASP A 76 2.12 4.37 7.10
N ALA A 77 1.36 3.86 6.12
CA ALA A 77 1.30 2.43 5.86
C ALA A 77 2.67 1.88 5.44
N LEU A 78 3.44 2.61 4.62
CA LEU A 78 4.78 2.18 4.26
C LEU A 78 5.74 2.20 5.46
N GLN A 79 5.68 3.24 6.29
CA GLN A 79 6.50 3.34 7.50
C GLN A 79 6.21 2.20 8.48
N GLN A 80 4.93 1.86 8.67
CA GLN A 80 4.48 0.80 9.57
C GLN A 80 4.57 -0.60 8.97
N ALA A 81 4.67 -0.74 7.64
CA ALA A 81 4.68 -2.04 6.98
C ALA A 81 5.81 -2.95 7.50
N THR A 82 5.46 -4.20 7.76
CA THR A 82 6.39 -5.28 8.08
C THR A 82 7.39 -5.47 6.95
N ALA A 83 8.68 -5.54 7.29
CA ALA A 83 9.71 -5.84 6.31
C ALA A 83 9.51 -7.26 5.76
N HIS A 84 9.69 -7.44 4.45
CA HIS A 84 9.38 -8.71 3.77
C HIS A 84 10.03 -9.95 4.42
N PRO A 85 11.31 -9.95 4.85
CA PRO A 85 11.89 -11.10 5.54
C PRO A 85 11.18 -11.47 6.86
N VAL A 86 10.64 -10.46 7.57
CA VAL A 86 9.88 -10.67 8.82
C VAL A 86 8.50 -11.24 8.50
N ALA A 87 7.82 -10.73 7.48
CA ALA A 87 6.53 -11.27 7.02
C ALA A 87 6.67 -12.74 6.62
N VAL A 88 7.69 -13.10 5.83
CA VAL A 88 8.01 -14.49 5.47
C VAL A 88 8.31 -15.35 6.71
N HIS A 89 9.07 -14.83 7.67
CA HIS A 89 9.33 -15.55 8.90
C HIS A 89 8.05 -15.79 9.73
N ARG A 90 7.16 -14.79 9.83
CA ARG A 90 5.85 -14.90 10.51
C ARG A 90 4.97 -15.94 9.82
N ALA A 91 4.89 -15.91 8.49
CA ALA A 91 4.07 -16.81 7.68
C ALA A 91 4.36 -18.31 7.90
N ARG A 92 5.61 -18.67 8.25
CA ARG A 92 5.99 -20.07 8.56
C ARG A 92 5.25 -20.69 9.75
N ARG A 93 4.57 -19.88 10.57
CA ARG A 93 3.77 -20.36 11.71
C ARG A 93 2.38 -20.83 11.29
N PHE A 94 1.95 -20.53 10.07
CA PHE A 94 0.64 -20.89 9.56
C PHE A 94 0.74 -22.17 8.73
N THR A 95 -0.08 -23.16 9.07
CA THR A 95 -0.16 -24.45 8.38
C THR A 95 -1.21 -24.48 7.26
N GLY A 96 -1.95 -23.38 7.09
CA GLY A 96 -2.99 -23.19 6.09
C GLY A 96 -3.42 -21.72 6.00
N PRO A 97 -4.47 -21.41 5.22
CA PRO A 97 -4.95 -20.05 5.04
C PRO A 97 -5.27 -19.34 6.36
N ALA A 98 -4.97 -18.05 6.42
CA ALA A 98 -5.22 -17.19 7.57
C ALA A 98 -6.01 -15.94 7.15
N HIS A 99 -6.57 -15.26 8.14
CA HIS A 99 -7.13 -13.92 7.96
C HIS A 99 -6.21 -12.88 8.61
N ASP A 100 -5.59 -12.04 7.79
CA ASP A 100 -4.93 -10.82 8.24
C ASP A 100 -6.00 -9.73 8.46
N VAL A 101 -6.40 -9.50 9.71
CA VAL A 101 -7.52 -8.61 10.06
C VAL A 101 -7.12 -7.13 10.13
N THR A 102 -5.86 -6.82 9.85
CA THR A 102 -5.30 -5.46 9.81
C THR A 102 -4.35 -5.33 8.62
N CYS A 103 -4.77 -5.81 7.45
CA CYS A 103 -3.87 -6.10 6.34
C CYS A 103 -3.23 -4.85 5.72
N SER A 104 -3.80 -3.66 5.95
CA SER A 104 -3.26 -2.39 5.46
C SER A 104 -2.98 -2.46 3.95
N ILE A 105 -1.75 -2.17 3.51
CA ILE A 105 -1.30 -2.24 2.11
C ILE A 105 -0.88 -3.64 1.64
N GLY A 106 -1.10 -4.68 2.47
CA GLY A 106 -0.90 -6.09 2.14
C GLY A 106 0.46 -6.70 2.46
N ALA A 107 1.29 -6.05 3.28
CA ALA A 107 2.70 -6.46 3.46
C ALA A 107 2.87 -7.85 4.11
N ASP A 108 2.16 -8.13 5.22
CA ASP A 108 2.17 -9.46 5.84
C ASP A 108 1.36 -10.46 5.00
N LEU A 109 0.18 -10.05 4.52
CA LEU A 109 -0.70 -10.89 3.69
C LEU A 109 0.00 -11.46 2.43
N ALA A 110 0.90 -10.70 1.80
CA ALA A 110 1.67 -11.16 0.64
C ALA A 110 2.54 -12.40 0.93
N ALA A 111 2.88 -12.65 2.19
CA ALA A 111 3.70 -13.79 2.59
C ALA A 111 2.86 -14.96 3.15
N LEU A 112 1.57 -14.75 3.43
CA LEU A 112 0.69 -15.79 3.98
C LEU A 112 0.37 -16.87 2.93
N PRO A 113 -0.03 -18.09 3.37
CA PRO A 113 -0.42 -19.16 2.46
C PRO A 113 -1.54 -18.74 1.49
N GLU A 114 -1.54 -19.33 0.29
CA GLU A 114 -2.59 -19.11 -0.72
C GLU A 114 -3.99 -19.35 -0.13
N GLY A 115 -4.96 -18.53 -0.55
CA GLY A 115 -6.32 -18.55 0.00
C GLY A 115 -6.50 -17.74 1.29
N SER A 116 -5.43 -17.13 1.82
CA SER A 116 -5.53 -16.17 2.91
C SER A 116 -6.31 -14.92 2.49
N VAL A 117 -7.00 -14.32 3.46
CA VAL A 117 -7.86 -13.14 3.26
C VAL A 117 -7.28 -11.97 4.03
N GLY A 118 -7.44 -10.76 3.49
CA GLY A 118 -7.12 -9.51 4.19
C GLY A 118 -8.34 -8.68 4.53
N SER A 119 -8.31 -8.00 5.67
CA SER A 119 -9.24 -6.91 5.95
C SER A 119 -8.59 -5.70 6.60
N ASP A 120 -9.19 -4.54 6.34
CA ASP A 120 -8.83 -3.26 6.95
C ASP A 120 -10.06 -2.34 6.99
N LEU A 121 -10.05 -1.36 7.89
CA LEU A 121 -11.10 -0.34 8.01
C LEU A 121 -10.96 0.74 6.94
N ASP A 122 -9.71 1.05 6.56
CA ASP A 122 -9.35 2.11 5.62
C ASP A 122 -9.53 1.61 4.17
N PRO A 123 -10.51 2.16 3.44
CA PRO A 123 -10.77 1.74 2.07
C PRO A 123 -9.63 2.11 1.10
N VAL A 124 -8.83 3.14 1.40
CA VAL A 124 -7.70 3.56 0.56
C VAL A 124 -6.57 2.54 0.68
N ARG A 125 -6.24 2.10 1.90
CA ARG A 125 -5.24 1.04 2.13
C ARG A 125 -5.67 -0.27 1.47
N LEU A 126 -6.95 -0.64 1.54
CA LEU A 126 -7.46 -1.82 0.84
C LEU A 126 -7.38 -1.71 -0.69
N ALA A 127 -7.66 -0.52 -1.25
CA ALA A 127 -7.51 -0.30 -2.68
C ALA A 127 -6.04 -0.42 -3.12
N MET A 128 -5.10 0.04 -2.28
CA MET A 128 -3.66 -0.14 -2.50
C MET A 128 -3.23 -1.60 -2.33
N ALA A 129 -3.71 -2.32 -1.32
CA ALA A 129 -3.45 -3.74 -1.13
C ALA A 129 -3.90 -4.56 -2.34
N ARG A 130 -5.07 -4.25 -2.91
CA ARG A 130 -5.56 -4.90 -4.13
C ARG A 130 -4.63 -4.70 -5.32
N HIS A 131 -4.06 -3.50 -5.47
CA HIS A 131 -3.03 -3.24 -6.47
C HIS A 131 -1.75 -4.04 -6.20
N ASN A 132 -1.29 -4.07 -4.94
CA ASN A 132 -0.02 -4.70 -4.56
C ASN A 132 -0.07 -6.23 -4.62
N LEU A 133 -1.20 -6.83 -4.27
CA LEU A 133 -1.40 -8.28 -4.15
C LEU A 133 -2.00 -8.91 -5.43
N GLY A 134 -2.65 -8.09 -6.26
CA GLY A 134 -3.44 -8.54 -7.41
C GLY A 134 -4.90 -8.84 -7.05
N ASP A 135 -5.76 -8.86 -8.07
CA ASP A 135 -7.21 -8.95 -7.90
C ASP A 135 -7.71 -10.34 -7.43
N ALA A 136 -6.85 -11.36 -7.44
CA ALA A 136 -7.19 -12.72 -6.99
C ALA A 136 -7.19 -12.87 -5.46
N VAL A 137 -6.49 -11.99 -4.72
CA VAL A 137 -6.43 -12.08 -3.26
C VAL A 137 -7.72 -11.51 -2.65
N PRO A 138 -8.47 -12.29 -1.84
CA PRO A 138 -9.69 -11.80 -1.23
C PRO A 138 -9.39 -10.69 -0.21
N LEU A 139 -10.00 -9.53 -0.42
CA LEU A 139 -9.89 -8.36 0.45
C LEU A 139 -11.27 -7.86 0.82
N VAL A 140 -11.49 -7.59 2.11
CA VAL A 140 -12.76 -7.11 2.63
C VAL A 140 -12.58 -5.89 3.52
N ARG A 141 -13.47 -4.91 3.39
CA ARG A 141 -13.52 -3.80 4.35
C ARG A 141 -14.23 -4.26 5.61
N ALA A 142 -13.49 -4.40 6.70
CA ALA A 142 -14.03 -4.86 7.98
C ALA A 142 -13.31 -4.22 9.16
N ASP A 143 -14.02 -4.14 10.27
CA ASP A 143 -13.46 -3.82 11.58
C ASP A 143 -12.89 -5.11 12.19
N ALA A 144 -11.62 -5.11 12.59
CA ALA A 144 -11.00 -6.26 13.27
C ALA A 144 -11.76 -6.68 14.54
N LEU A 145 -12.52 -5.75 15.16
CA LEU A 145 -13.37 -6.02 16.32
C LEU A 145 -14.69 -6.70 15.97
N ARG A 146 -15.02 -6.85 14.67
CA ARG A 146 -16.23 -7.49 14.16
C ARG A 146 -15.84 -8.63 13.21
N PRO A 147 -15.64 -9.86 13.71
CA PRO A 147 -15.16 -10.97 12.91
C PRO A 147 -16.02 -11.23 11.66
N VAL A 148 -15.39 -11.21 10.48
CA VAL A 148 -16.03 -11.51 9.17
C VAL A 148 -15.59 -12.85 8.57
N SER A 149 -14.73 -13.60 9.27
CA SER A 149 -14.33 -14.96 8.94
C SER A 149 -14.49 -15.89 10.15
N ARG A 150 -14.54 -17.21 9.92
CA ARG A 150 -14.64 -18.24 10.97
C ARG A 150 -13.76 -19.43 10.60
N GLY A 151 -13.29 -20.17 11.61
CA GLY A 151 -12.56 -21.44 11.39
C GLY A 151 -11.18 -21.29 10.75
N THR A 152 -10.57 -20.12 10.81
CA THR A 152 -9.23 -19.83 10.26
C THR A 152 -8.36 -19.13 11.31
N ALA A 153 -7.05 -19.28 11.19
CA ALA A 153 -6.10 -18.54 12.02
C ALA A 153 -6.20 -17.04 11.74
N VAL A 154 -5.99 -16.21 12.77
CA VAL A 154 -6.05 -14.76 12.66
C VAL A 154 -4.65 -14.18 12.86
N LEU A 155 -4.23 -13.32 11.95
CA LEU A 155 -3.09 -12.43 12.11
C LEU A 155 -3.62 -11.02 12.38
N ALA A 156 -3.11 -10.38 13.44
CA ALA A 156 -3.41 -8.98 13.75
C ALA A 156 -2.10 -8.27 14.11
N ASP A 157 -1.85 -7.14 13.46
CA ASP A 157 -0.74 -6.23 13.73
C ASP A 157 -1.29 -4.79 13.83
N PRO A 158 -2.03 -4.47 14.91
CA PRO A 158 -2.71 -3.19 15.02
C PRO A 158 -1.73 -2.05 15.26
N ALA A 159 -2.11 -0.85 14.82
CA ALA A 159 -1.40 0.38 15.20
C ALA A 159 -1.41 0.57 16.72
N ARG A 160 -0.38 1.25 17.24
CA ARG A 160 -0.39 1.68 18.65
C ARG A 160 -1.60 2.60 18.89
N ARG A 161 -2.18 2.51 20.08
CA ARG A 161 -3.23 3.43 20.51
C ARG A 161 -2.64 4.84 20.59
N ASP A 162 -3.24 5.79 19.89
CA ASP A 162 -2.92 7.20 20.08
C ASP A 162 -3.38 7.63 21.48
N SER A 163 -2.50 8.27 22.23
CA SER A 163 -2.86 8.94 23.48
C SER A 163 -3.61 10.22 23.13
N SER A 164 -4.92 10.11 22.98
CA SER A 164 -5.83 11.26 23.08
C SER A 164 -5.79 11.86 24.47
#